data_AF-A0A2S7EZJ3-F1
#
_entry.id   AF-A0A2S7EZJ3-F1
#
_cell.length_a   1.000
_cell.length_b   1.000
_cell.length_c   1.000
_cell.angle_alpha   90.00
_cell.angle_beta   90.00
_cell.angle_gamma   90.00
#
_symmetry.space_group_name_H-M   'P 1'
#
loop_
_entity.id
_entity.type
_entity.pdbx_description
1 polymer ?
#
loop_
_entity_poly.entity_id
_entity_poly.type
_entity_poly.pdbx_seq_one_letter_code
_entity_poly.pdbx_strand_id
1 'polypeptide(L)'
;YRLLLIDTSESTIFHGHEMSGKPWAHQRQRGAFDELDRGVGRIAAWAERDGVIEQLKSLIGLPLSDHRHVPAHRHLFECGMSFDAALSPPAPLQLRQLDGGAHAVLRHLGWDAGLEDALDRVIAQWLPDSGYILRDAPLHYLYLDDPEAVAEAELRADIRAPVQLSTDADAAA
;
A
#
# COMPACT_ATOMS: atom_id res chain seq x y z
N TYR A 1 17.06 -9.27 -13.26
CA TYR A 1 17.32 -8.47 -12.05
C TYR A 1 18.61 -7.69 -12.23
N ARG A 2 18.54 -6.35 -12.37
CA ARG A 2 19.69 -5.46 -12.19
C ARG A 2 19.22 -4.40 -11.19
N LEU A 3 19.58 -4.63 -9.94
CA LEU A 3 19.33 -3.71 -8.83
C LEU A 3 20.31 -2.53 -8.98
N LEU A 4 19.80 -1.31 -9.02
CA LEU A 4 20.58 -0.12 -8.74
C LEU A 4 19.93 0.54 -7.52
N LEU A 5 20.51 0.27 -6.35
CA LEU A 5 20.26 1.04 -5.14
C LEU A 5 21.13 2.29 -5.24
N ILE A 6 20.52 3.48 -5.20
CA ILE A 6 21.25 4.73 -4.97
C ILE A 6 20.49 5.58 -3.96
N ASP A 7 21.20 5.84 -2.87
CA ASP A 7 21.28 7.02 -2.02
C ASP A 7 20.13 8.06 -2.00
N THR A 8 19.52 8.16 -0.80
CA THR A 8 18.88 9.27 -0.07
C THR A 8 18.32 10.55 -0.72
N SER A 9 18.08 10.68 -2.03
CA SER A 9 17.44 11.92 -2.55
C SER A 9 16.51 11.82 -3.76
N GLU A 10 16.27 10.67 -4.38
CA GLU A 10 15.43 10.66 -5.61
C GLU A 10 14.31 9.62 -5.57
N SER A 11 13.08 10.11 -5.71
CA SER A 11 11.88 9.30 -5.93
C SER A 11 12.08 8.43 -7.18
N THR A 12 12.06 7.11 -7.00
CA THR A 12 12.28 6.14 -8.09
C THR A 12 10.93 5.74 -8.70
N ILE A 13 10.82 5.77 -10.03
CA ILE A 13 9.62 5.26 -10.72
C ILE A 13 9.84 3.78 -11.02
N PHE A 14 9.09 2.90 -10.37
CA PHE A 14 9.12 1.48 -10.69
C PHE A 14 8.06 1.14 -11.73
N HIS A 15 8.47 0.59 -12.86
CA HIS A 15 7.53 -0.07 -13.78
C HIS A 15 7.11 -1.40 -13.14
N GLY A 16 6.11 -1.33 -12.24
CA GLY A 16 5.60 -2.48 -11.51
C GLY A 16 4.91 -3.46 -12.44
N HIS A 17 5.61 -4.53 -12.85
CA HIS A 17 4.98 -5.70 -13.46
C HIS A 17 4.40 -6.68 -12.44
N GLU A 18 4.61 -6.47 -11.14
CA GLU A 18 4.49 -7.56 -10.16
C GLU A 18 3.67 -7.18 -8.93
N MET A 19 2.40 -6.82 -9.17
CA MET A 19 1.28 -7.10 -8.26
C MET A 19 0.03 -7.52 -9.07
N SER A 20 0.23 -8.04 -10.28
CA SER A 20 -0.84 -8.50 -11.14
C SER A 20 -1.48 -9.76 -10.57
N GLY A 21 -2.55 -9.57 -9.78
CA GLY A 21 -3.66 -10.51 -9.73
C GLY A 21 -3.69 -11.56 -8.62
N LYS A 22 -2.75 -11.57 -7.66
CA LYS A 22 -2.91 -12.45 -6.48
C LYS A 22 -3.90 -11.82 -5.48
N PRO A 23 -4.96 -12.55 -5.09
CA PRO A 23 -5.90 -12.06 -4.09
C PRO A 23 -5.22 -11.98 -2.72
N TRP A 24 -5.62 -11.01 -1.92
CA TRP A 24 -5.18 -10.81 -0.55
C TRP A 24 -6.40 -10.79 0.38
N ALA A 25 -6.22 -11.30 1.60
CA ALA A 25 -7.25 -11.24 2.62
C ALA A 25 -7.31 -9.81 3.16
N HIS A 26 -8.48 -9.20 3.14
CA HIS A 26 -8.64 -7.80 3.54
C HIS A 26 -9.88 -7.57 4.40
N GLN A 27 -9.89 -6.41 5.04
CA GLN A 27 -11.06 -5.87 5.68
C GLN A 27 -11.10 -4.36 5.54
N ARG A 28 -12.24 -3.83 5.09
CA ARG A 28 -12.53 -2.40 5.15
C ARG A 28 -12.94 -2.00 6.57
N GLN A 29 -12.39 -0.89 7.01
CA GLN A 29 -12.64 -0.30 8.32
C GLN A 29 -13.05 1.16 8.22
N ARG A 30 -13.78 1.61 9.24
CA ARG A 30 -14.13 3.01 9.44
C ARG A 30 -13.86 3.38 10.88
N GLY A 31 -13.03 4.39 11.12
CA GLY A 31 -12.66 4.82 12.46
C GLY A 31 -11.25 5.39 12.52
N ALA A 32 -10.81 5.72 13.74
CA ALA A 32 -9.48 6.27 13.98
C ALA A 32 -8.37 5.31 13.53
N PHE A 33 -7.18 5.85 13.25
CA PHE A 33 -6.01 5.09 12.81
C PHE A 33 -5.63 3.98 13.80
N ASP A 34 -5.81 4.18 15.10
CA ASP A 34 -5.59 3.16 16.13
C ASP A 34 -6.48 1.90 15.98
N GLU A 35 -7.53 1.95 15.15
CA GLU A 35 -8.38 0.78 14.87
C GLU A 35 -7.79 -0.15 13.80
N LEU A 36 -6.74 0.28 13.08
CA LEU A 36 -6.04 -0.50 12.05
C LEU A 36 -5.48 -1.80 12.61
N ASP A 37 -4.86 -1.75 13.79
CA ASP A 37 -4.31 -2.91 14.48
C ASP A 37 -5.36 -4.00 14.70
N ARG A 38 -6.62 -3.60 14.94
CA ARG A 38 -7.71 -4.57 15.12
C ARG A 38 -8.03 -5.33 13.83
N GLY A 39 -7.80 -4.73 12.67
CA GLY A 39 -8.03 -5.36 11.37
C GLY A 39 -6.94 -6.34 11.00
N VAL A 40 -5.71 -5.85 11.09
CA VAL A 40 -4.50 -6.65 10.90
C VAL A 40 -4.53 -7.86 11.84
N GLY A 41 -4.82 -7.65 13.13
CA GLY A 41 -4.93 -8.72 14.11
C GLY A 41 -6.03 -9.75 13.81
N ARG A 42 -7.17 -9.34 13.23
CA ARG A 42 -8.22 -10.30 12.82
C ARG A 42 -7.79 -11.15 11.63
N ILE A 43 -7.06 -10.57 10.67
CA ILE A 43 -6.56 -11.29 9.50
C ILE A 43 -5.45 -12.25 9.94
N ALA A 44 -4.53 -11.82 10.81
CA ALA A 44 -3.50 -12.66 11.39
C ALA A 44 -4.09 -13.85 12.16
N ALA A 45 -5.04 -13.61 13.07
CA ALA A 45 -5.69 -14.66 13.85
C ALA A 45 -6.44 -15.68 12.97
N TRP A 46 -7.03 -15.24 11.86
CA TRP A 46 -7.59 -16.16 10.88
C TRP A 46 -6.48 -16.97 10.18
N ALA A 47 -5.44 -16.30 9.68
CA ALA A 47 -4.34 -16.93 8.94
C ALA A 47 -3.58 -17.97 9.79
N GLU A 48 -3.41 -17.71 11.09
CA GLU A 48 -2.85 -18.67 12.05
C GLU A 48 -3.74 -19.92 12.17
N ARG A 49 -5.04 -19.73 12.39
CA ARG A 49 -6.01 -20.83 12.51
C ARG A 49 -6.13 -21.68 11.25
N ASP A 50 -6.00 -21.05 10.08
CA ASP A 50 -6.09 -21.70 8.78
C ASP A 50 -4.74 -22.29 8.33
N GLY A 51 -3.66 -22.04 9.09
CA GLY A 51 -2.32 -22.57 8.81
C GLY A 51 -1.59 -21.90 7.64
N VAL A 52 -2.00 -20.69 7.26
CA VAL A 52 -1.41 -19.94 6.13
C VAL A 52 -0.49 -18.80 6.55
N ILE A 53 -0.40 -18.48 7.86
CA ILE A 53 0.40 -17.36 8.37
C ILE A 53 1.89 -17.43 7.98
N GLU A 54 2.47 -18.63 7.99
CA GLU A 54 3.87 -18.89 7.58
C GLU A 54 4.15 -18.57 6.10
N GLN A 55 3.09 -18.38 5.31
CA GLN A 55 3.18 -18.02 3.89
C GLN A 55 2.92 -16.53 3.66
N LEU A 56 2.89 -15.71 4.72
CA LEU A 56 2.75 -14.25 4.64
C LEU A 56 3.85 -13.66 3.74
N LYS A 57 3.45 -12.79 2.83
CA LYS A 57 4.37 -12.10 1.92
C LYS A 57 4.46 -10.60 2.18
N SER A 58 3.36 -9.98 2.56
CA SER A 58 3.32 -8.54 2.83
C SER A 58 2.03 -8.14 3.51
N LEU A 59 2.09 -7.04 4.24
CA LEU A 59 0.93 -6.30 4.72
C LEU A 59 0.63 -5.17 3.72
N ILE A 60 -0.65 -4.91 3.53
CA ILE A 60 -1.15 -3.94 2.55
C ILE A 60 -2.09 -2.96 3.28
N GLY A 61 -1.84 -1.67 3.10
CA GLY A 61 -2.68 -0.59 3.60
C GLY A 61 -3.24 0.27 2.48
N LEU A 62 -4.55 0.51 2.46
CA LEU A 62 -5.23 1.39 1.51
C LEU A 62 -5.91 2.52 2.28
N PRO A 63 -5.32 3.73 2.34
CA PRO A 63 -6.01 4.90 2.84
C PRO A 63 -7.04 5.37 1.80
N LEU A 64 -8.32 5.10 2.07
CA LEU A 64 -9.42 5.49 1.16
C LEU A 64 -9.92 6.92 1.40
N SER A 65 -9.40 7.57 2.44
CA SER A 65 -9.62 8.96 2.75
C SER A 65 -8.35 9.51 3.40
N ASP A 66 -8.03 10.77 3.15
CA ASP A 66 -6.93 11.44 3.84
C ASP A 66 -7.36 11.77 5.28
N HIS A 67 -6.77 11.09 6.25
CA HIS A 67 -7.10 11.21 7.66
C HIS A 67 -6.85 12.62 8.24
N ARG A 68 -6.02 13.43 7.56
CA ARG A 68 -5.76 14.84 7.90
C ARG A 68 -6.95 15.73 7.53
N HIS A 69 -7.76 15.29 6.57
CA HIS A 69 -8.87 16.05 6.00
C HIS A 69 -10.25 15.53 6.42
N VAL A 70 -10.34 14.34 7.03
CA VAL A 70 -11.61 13.77 7.52
C VAL A 70 -11.59 13.57 9.03
N PRO A 71 -12.71 13.81 9.74
CA PRO A 71 -12.81 13.47 11.16
C PRO A 71 -12.54 11.98 11.39
N ALA A 72 -11.86 11.62 12.49
CA ALA A 72 -11.45 10.24 12.78
C ALA A 72 -12.58 9.19 12.63
N HIS A 73 -13.81 9.51 13.04
CA HIS A 73 -14.96 8.59 12.92
C HIS A 73 -15.45 8.37 11.48
N ARG A 74 -14.95 9.15 10.51
CA ARG A 74 -15.25 9.04 9.07
C ARG A 74 -14.06 8.57 8.25
N HIS A 75 -12.88 8.43 8.85
CA HIS A 75 -11.71 7.90 8.18
C HIS A 75 -12.00 6.47 7.70
N LEU A 76 -11.76 6.23 6.42
CA LEU A 76 -11.95 4.96 5.73
C LEU A 76 -10.60 4.41 5.30
N PHE A 77 -10.36 3.16 5.65
CA PHE A 77 -9.13 2.46 5.34
C PHE A 77 -9.42 0.99 5.05
N GLU A 78 -8.56 0.34 4.27
CA GLU A 78 -8.53 -1.11 4.18
C GLU A 78 -7.16 -1.66 4.53
N CYS A 79 -7.12 -2.57 5.49
CA CYS A 79 -5.94 -3.36 5.82
C CYS A 79 -6.04 -4.73 5.16
N GLY A 80 -4.91 -5.32 4.83
CA GLY A 80 -4.89 -6.72 4.49
C GLY A 80 -3.51 -7.34 4.40
N MET A 81 -3.51 -8.63 4.09
CA MET A 81 -2.32 -9.47 4.04
C MET A 81 -2.35 -10.31 2.77
N SER A 82 -1.22 -10.36 2.07
CA SER A 82 -1.03 -11.27 0.95
C SER A 82 -0.22 -12.49 1.40
N PHE A 83 -0.57 -13.64 0.85
CA PHE A 83 0.06 -14.92 1.18
C PHE A 83 0.41 -15.66 -0.11
N ASP A 84 1.38 -16.57 -0.03
CA ASP A 84 1.70 -17.49 -1.13
C ASP A 84 0.88 -18.78 -1.06
N ALA A 85 -0.39 -18.66 -0.68
CA ALA A 85 -1.35 -19.74 -0.51
C ALA A 85 -2.67 -19.40 -1.22
N ALA A 86 -3.47 -20.43 -1.51
CA ALA A 86 -4.87 -20.21 -1.87
C ALA A 86 -5.64 -19.74 -0.62
N LEU A 87 -6.46 -18.71 -0.77
CA LEU A 87 -7.15 -18.06 0.35
C LEU A 87 -8.66 -18.30 0.28
N SER A 88 -9.28 -18.61 1.41
CA SER A 88 -10.73 -18.68 1.56
C SER A 88 -11.17 -18.12 2.92
N PRO A 89 -10.92 -16.83 3.21
CA PRO A 89 -11.24 -16.25 4.49
C PRO A 89 -12.76 -16.17 4.71
N PRO A 90 -13.26 -16.43 5.94
CA PRO A 90 -14.68 -16.31 6.25
C PRO A 90 -15.07 -14.83 6.44
N ALA A 91 -16.35 -14.51 6.22
CA ALA A 91 -16.89 -13.19 6.54
C ALA A 91 -16.62 -12.82 8.02
N PRO A 92 -16.29 -11.55 8.34
CA PRO A 92 -16.35 -10.38 7.46
C PRO A 92 -15.06 -10.14 6.65
N LEU A 93 -14.06 -11.02 6.75
CA LEU A 93 -12.88 -10.94 5.90
C LEU A 93 -13.26 -11.28 4.46
N GLN A 94 -12.65 -10.57 3.52
CA GLN A 94 -12.94 -10.69 2.10
C GLN A 94 -11.64 -10.91 1.33
N LEU A 95 -11.76 -11.37 0.09
CA LEU A 95 -10.65 -11.36 -0.86
C LEU A 95 -10.72 -10.09 -1.69
N ARG A 96 -9.59 -9.39 -1.78
CA ARG A 96 -9.41 -8.25 -2.68
C ARG A 96 -8.30 -8.54 -3.64
N GLN A 97 -8.42 -7.97 -4.83
CA GLN A 97 -7.38 -7.96 -5.82
C GLN A 97 -7.08 -6.49 -6.12
N LEU A 98 -5.80 -6.13 -6.20
CA LEU A 98 -5.40 -4.81 -6.67
C LEU A 98 -5.29 -4.84 -8.19
N ASP A 99 -5.76 -3.78 -8.81
CA ASP A 99 -5.63 -3.63 -10.26
C ASP A 99 -4.15 -3.55 -10.63
N GLY A 100 -3.79 -4.31 -11.65
CA GLY A 100 -2.47 -4.21 -12.26
C GLY A 100 -2.25 -2.84 -12.92
N GLY A 101 -1.12 -2.70 -13.60
CA GLY A 101 -0.74 -1.46 -14.27
C GLY A 101 0.37 -0.71 -13.54
N ALA A 102 0.78 0.42 -14.14
CA ALA A 102 1.91 1.19 -13.66
C ALA A 102 1.61 1.89 -12.32
N HIS A 103 2.67 2.00 -11.51
CA HIS A 103 2.65 2.70 -10.23
C HIS A 103 3.94 3.51 -10.09
N ALA A 104 3.85 4.75 -9.62
CA ALA A 104 5.00 5.43 -9.04
C ALA A 104 5.21 4.83 -7.64
N VAL A 105 6.46 4.48 -7.30
CA VAL A 105 6.75 3.76 -6.05
C VAL A 105 7.88 4.44 -5.29
N LEU A 106 7.54 5.05 -4.16
CA LEU A 106 8.53 5.62 -3.25
C LEU A 106 8.76 4.65 -2.08
N ARG A 107 10.02 4.26 -1.84
CA ARG A 107 10.36 3.50 -0.63
C ARG A 107 10.53 4.42 0.57
N HIS A 108 9.82 4.13 1.63
CA HIS A 108 9.89 4.76 2.94
C HIS A 108 10.62 3.83 3.93
N LEU A 109 11.37 4.43 4.85
CA LEU A 109 11.99 3.76 6.00
C LEU A 109 11.34 4.29 7.27
N GLY A 110 10.92 3.38 8.15
CA GLY A 110 10.05 3.69 9.28
C GLY A 110 8.72 2.97 9.17
N TRP A 111 8.05 2.78 10.31
CA TRP A 111 6.73 2.14 10.37
C TRP A 111 5.64 3.03 9.74
N ASP A 112 5.28 4.12 10.41
CA ASP A 112 4.19 5.00 9.94
C ASP A 112 4.57 6.49 9.86
N ALA A 113 5.60 6.92 10.60
CA ALA A 113 5.95 8.33 10.73
C ALA A 113 6.46 8.92 9.40
N GLY A 114 5.65 9.79 8.79
CA GLY A 114 6.02 10.51 7.56
C GLY A 114 5.68 9.78 6.26
N LEU A 115 4.91 8.69 6.30
CA LEU A 115 4.35 8.05 5.10
C LEU A 115 3.51 9.03 4.27
N GLU A 116 2.63 9.79 4.92
CA GLU A 116 1.79 10.77 4.22
C GLU A 116 2.60 11.95 3.67
N ASP A 117 3.60 12.45 4.41
CA ASP A 117 4.50 13.48 3.90
C ASP A 117 5.31 12.98 2.69
N ALA A 118 5.67 11.70 2.69
CA ALA A 118 6.34 11.06 1.56
C ALA A 118 5.41 10.90 0.36
N LEU A 119 4.15 10.53 0.59
CA LEU A 119 3.11 10.52 -0.45
C LEU A 119 2.89 11.93 -1.02
N ASP A 120 2.80 12.95 -0.17
CA ASP A 120 2.65 14.34 -0.61
C ASP A 120 3.81 14.78 -1.50
N ARG A 121 5.05 14.34 -1.23
CA ARG A 121 6.18 14.61 -2.14
C ARG A 121 5.99 13.95 -3.51
N VAL A 122 5.51 12.70 -3.56
CA VAL A 122 5.21 12.04 -4.83
C VAL A 122 4.15 12.83 -5.61
N ILE A 123 3.07 13.25 -4.96
CA ILE A 123 1.94 13.92 -5.63
C ILE A 123 2.23 15.38 -5.97
N ALA A 124 2.84 16.14 -5.06
CA ALA A 124 2.99 17.59 -5.21
C ALA A 124 4.31 17.99 -5.87
N GLN A 125 5.35 17.15 -5.83
CA GLN A 125 6.68 17.51 -6.35
C GLN A 125 7.06 16.68 -7.57
N TRP A 126 6.89 15.35 -7.51
CA TRP A 126 7.30 14.49 -8.62
C TRP A 126 6.25 14.41 -9.73
N LEU A 127 4.98 14.16 -9.40
CA LEU A 127 3.92 13.89 -10.38
C LEU A 127 3.74 15.02 -11.43
N PRO A 128 3.72 16.32 -11.07
CA PRO A 128 3.45 17.39 -12.03
C PRO A 128 4.43 17.45 -13.22
N ASP A 129 5.71 17.11 -12.98
CA ASP A 129 6.77 17.18 -14.00
C ASP A 129 7.12 15.80 -14.58
N SER A 130 6.40 14.75 -14.19
CA SER A 130 6.76 13.37 -14.50
C SER A 130 6.36 12.89 -15.91
N GLY A 131 5.42 13.58 -16.56
CA GLY A 131 4.73 13.07 -17.76
C GLY A 131 3.70 11.97 -17.48
N TYR A 132 3.33 11.77 -16.21
CA TYR A 132 2.29 10.84 -15.77
C TYR A 132 1.14 11.58 -15.07
N ILE A 133 -0.03 10.95 -15.08
CA ILE A 133 -1.19 11.33 -14.28
C ILE A 133 -1.61 10.16 -13.39
N LEU A 134 -2.34 10.46 -12.31
CA LEU A 134 -2.99 9.40 -11.52
C LEU A 134 -4.07 8.70 -12.36
N ARG A 135 -4.11 7.37 -12.28
CA ARG A 135 -5.23 6.59 -12.83
C ARG A 135 -6.29 6.36 -11.74
N ASP A 136 -7.51 6.04 -12.16
CA ASP A 136 -8.63 5.72 -11.26
C ASP A 136 -8.43 4.36 -10.58
N ALA A 137 -7.56 4.33 -9.58
CA ALA A 137 -7.27 3.19 -8.72
C ALA A 137 -6.76 3.69 -7.35
N PRO A 138 -6.90 2.89 -6.29
CA PRO A 138 -6.45 3.30 -4.96
C PRO A 138 -4.93 3.31 -4.86
N LEU A 139 -4.39 4.36 -4.22
CA LEU A 139 -3.04 4.33 -3.68
C LEU A 139 -2.96 3.33 -2.53
N HIS A 140 -1.79 2.72 -2.35
CA HIS A 140 -1.58 1.75 -1.30
C HIS A 140 -0.16 1.76 -0.76
N TYR A 141 -0.02 1.35 0.50
CA TYR A 141 1.24 1.06 1.16
C TYR A 141 1.45 -0.45 1.17
N LEU A 142 2.65 -0.89 0.82
CA LEU A 142 3.08 -2.29 0.88
C LEU A 142 4.23 -2.39 1.88
N TYR A 143 3.97 -2.97 3.05
CA TYR A 143 4.97 -3.18 4.09
C TYR A 143 5.71 -4.48 3.80
N LEU A 144 7.04 -4.40 3.76
CA LEU A 144 7.90 -5.43 3.18
C LEU A 144 8.62 -6.27 4.22
N ASP A 145 8.57 -5.83 5.47
CA ASP A 145 9.31 -6.39 6.58
C ASP A 145 8.34 -6.79 7.69
N ASP A 146 8.74 -7.80 8.45
CA ASP A 146 8.06 -8.21 9.67
C ASP A 146 8.44 -7.25 10.81
N PRO A 147 7.48 -6.49 11.39
CA PRO A 147 7.73 -5.60 12.52
C PRO A 147 8.24 -6.31 13.78
N GLU A 148 8.01 -7.62 13.92
CA GLU A 148 8.55 -8.39 15.05
C GLU A 148 10.02 -8.75 14.84
N ALA A 149 10.51 -8.73 13.60
CA ALA A 149 11.86 -9.15 13.24
C ALA A 149 12.81 -7.98 12.89
N VAL A 150 12.27 -6.84 12.47
CA VAL A 150 13.04 -5.68 11.98
C VAL A 150 12.78 -4.46 12.87
N ALA A 151 13.84 -3.75 13.23
CA ALA A 151 13.72 -2.54 14.05
C ALA A 151 12.88 -1.47 13.35
N GLU A 152 12.09 -0.70 14.10
CA GLU A 152 11.11 0.26 13.56
C GLU A 152 11.71 1.22 12.51
N ALA A 153 12.91 1.76 12.78
CA ALA A 153 13.60 2.68 11.88
C ALA A 153 14.13 2.03 10.59
N GLU A 154 14.21 0.70 10.54
CA GLU A 154 14.68 -0.09 9.40
C GLU A 154 13.53 -0.72 8.61
N LEU A 155 12.28 -0.64 9.12
CA LEU A 155 11.10 -1.15 8.43
C LEU A 155 10.90 -0.45 7.10
N ARG A 156 10.66 -1.23 6.04
CA ARG A 156 10.46 -0.70 4.69
C ARG A 156 9.00 -0.78 4.29
N ALA A 157 8.49 0.33 3.79
CA ALA A 157 7.20 0.41 3.14
C ALA A 157 7.35 0.99 1.73
N ASP A 158 6.68 0.39 0.76
CA ASP A 158 6.49 1.00 -0.56
C ASP A 158 5.21 1.81 -0.58
N ILE A 159 5.33 3.11 -0.87
CA ILE A 159 4.21 3.98 -1.20
C ILE A 159 3.95 3.86 -2.69
N ARG A 160 2.78 3.33 -3.07
CA ARG A 160 2.44 3.03 -4.46
C ARG A 160 1.27 3.89 -4.93
N ALA A 161 1.58 4.88 -5.76
CA ALA A 161 0.59 5.72 -6.43
C ALA A 161 0.30 5.17 -7.83
N PRO A 162 -0.94 4.80 -8.17
CA PRO A 162 -1.26 4.24 -9.47
C PRO A 162 -1.22 5.34 -10.53
N VAL A 163 -0.45 5.12 -11.60
CA VAL A 163 -0.21 6.14 -12.65
C VAL A 163 -0.42 5.59 -14.05
N GLN A 164 -0.65 6.49 -15.00
CA GLN A 164 -0.63 6.25 -16.43
C GLN A 164 0.06 7.41 -17.15
N LEU A 165 0.54 7.18 -18.38
CA LEU A 165 1.15 8.26 -19.17
C LEU A 165 0.13 9.37 -19.40
N SER A 166 0.55 10.61 -19.20
CA SER A 166 -0.24 11.78 -19.56
C SER A 166 -0.42 11.80 -21.07
N THR A 167 -1.66 11.94 -21.53
CA THR A 167 -1.94 12.16 -22.96
C THR A 167 -2.14 13.66 -23.23
N ASP A 168 -2.09 14.07 -24.51
CA ASP A 168 -2.36 15.46 -24.90
C ASP A 168 -3.75 15.95 -24.44
N ALA A 169 -4.71 15.03 -24.29
CA ALA A 169 -6.05 15.34 -23.79
C ALA A 169 -6.05 15.66 -22.29
N ASP A 170 -5.16 15.02 -21.52
CA ASP A 170 -5.03 15.24 -20.07
C ASP A 170 -4.30 16.55 -19.77
N ALA A 171 -3.38 16.98 -20.64
CA ALA A 171 -2.64 18.23 -20.50
C ALA A 171 -3.48 19.49 -20.79
N ALA A 172 -4.66 19.33 -21.41
CA ALA A 172 -5.54 20.42 -21.82
C ALA A 172 -6.74 20.65 -20.86
N ALA A 173 -6.87 19.84 -19.81
CA ALA A 173 -7.95 19.89 -18.81
C ALA A 173 -7.55 20.69 -17.56
#